data_AF-A0A1H8JKK9-F1
#
_entry.id   AF-A0A1H8JKK9-F1
#
_cell.length_a   1.000
_cell.length_b   1.000
_cell.length_c   1.000
_cell.angle_alpha   90.00
_cell.angle_beta   90.00
_cell.angle_gamma   90.00
#
_symmetry.space_group_name_H-M   'P 1'
#
loop_
_entity.id
_entity.type
_entity.pdbx_description
1 polymer ?
#
loop_
_entity_poly.entity_id
_entity_poly.type
_entity_poly.pdbx_seq_one_letter_code
_entity_poly.pdbx_strand_id
1 'polypeptide(L)'
;MQATDPAHLSFARGGACYWAREFSKAGLKIKLIAPQYVKPFVKRQKNDAADAEAIVVAAQRPEMRFVPPENEEQQARAVLFRARERLVHQRTELSNALRSVLCEYGHPNPLLHHNIADE
;
A
#
# COMPACT_ATOMS: atom_id res chain seq x y z
N MET A 1 -32.63 -9.65 15.69
CA MET A 1 -32.14 -10.24 14.42
C MET A 1 -30.62 -10.21 14.45
N GLN A 2 -30.05 -11.41 14.44
CA GLN A 2 -28.63 -11.81 14.39
C GLN A 2 -27.63 -11.19 15.38
N ALA A 3 -27.39 -12.00 16.41
CA ALA A 3 -26.27 -12.02 17.33
C ALA A 3 -24.93 -11.62 16.66
N THR A 4 -24.27 -10.63 17.26
CA THR A 4 -22.85 -10.35 17.07
C THR A 4 -22.04 -11.48 17.70
N ASP A 5 -21.67 -12.46 16.88
CA ASP A 5 -20.69 -13.52 17.19
C ASP A 5 -19.31 -12.88 17.49
N PRO A 6 -18.47 -13.48 18.35
CA PRO A 6 -17.37 -12.77 18.99
C PRO A 6 -16.21 -12.47 18.03
N ALA A 7 -15.85 -11.18 17.97
CA ALA A 7 -14.60 -10.63 17.42
C ALA A 7 -14.37 -10.73 15.90
N HIS A 8 -15.29 -10.22 15.08
CA HIS A 8 -14.96 -9.84 13.71
C HIS A 8 -14.17 -8.52 13.69
N LEU A 9 -12.83 -8.62 13.66
CA LEU A 9 -11.93 -7.46 13.56
C LEU A 9 -11.54 -7.25 12.09
N SER A 10 -11.78 -6.04 11.58
CA SER A 10 -11.47 -5.63 10.20
C SER A 10 -10.48 -4.47 10.20
N PHE A 11 -9.48 -4.57 9.33
CA PHE A 11 -8.39 -3.60 9.23
C PHE A 11 -8.21 -3.12 7.80
N ALA A 12 -7.88 -1.84 7.62
CA ALA A 12 -7.69 -1.23 6.29
C ALA A 12 -6.47 -0.29 6.20
N ARG A 13 -5.52 -0.32 7.15
CA ARG A 13 -4.33 0.54 7.18
C ARG A 13 -3.01 -0.25 7.09
N GLY A 14 -1.91 0.43 6.75
CA GLY A 14 -0.55 -0.15 6.76
C GLY A 14 -0.26 -0.85 8.09
N GLY A 15 0.25 -2.08 8.02
CA GLY A 15 0.42 -2.97 9.18
C GLY A 15 -0.75 -3.93 9.44
N ALA A 16 -1.89 -3.76 8.77
CA ALA A 16 -3.04 -4.67 8.88
C ALA A 16 -2.69 -6.14 8.56
N CYS A 17 -1.86 -6.39 7.53
CA CYS A 17 -1.44 -7.75 7.18
C CYS A 17 -0.59 -8.40 8.28
N TYR A 18 0.27 -7.62 8.95
CA TYR A 18 1.08 -8.13 10.07
C TYR A 18 0.18 -8.54 11.23
N TRP A 19 -0.68 -7.63 11.69
CA TRP A 19 -1.60 -7.92 12.78
C TRP A 19 -2.61 -9.01 12.44
N ALA A 20 -3.05 -9.10 11.18
CA ALA A 20 -3.90 -10.19 10.73
C ALA A 20 -3.21 -11.55 10.89
N ARG A 21 -1.91 -11.66 10.61
CA ARG A 21 -1.17 -12.90 10.84
C ARG A 21 -1.03 -13.21 12.33
N GLU A 22 -0.67 -12.21 13.15
CA GLU A 22 -0.48 -12.41 14.60
C GLU A 22 -1.77 -12.82 15.33
N PHE A 23 -2.87 -12.13 15.06
CA PHE A 23 -4.17 -12.49 15.63
C PHE A 23 -4.70 -13.82 15.06
N SER A 24 -4.36 -14.18 13.82
CA SER A 24 -4.72 -15.50 13.27
C SER A 24 -3.96 -16.63 13.99
N LYS A 25 -2.68 -16.42 14.35
CA LYS A 25 -1.91 -17.35 15.20
C LYS A 25 -2.55 -17.50 16.59
N ALA A 26 -3.15 -16.44 17.11
CA ALA A 26 -3.91 -16.45 18.37
C ALA A 26 -5.31 -17.09 18.27
N GLY A 27 -5.72 -17.60 17.09
CA GLY A 27 -7.00 -18.27 16.88
C GLY A 27 -8.18 -17.33 16.61
N LEU A 28 -7.95 -16.04 16.40
CA LEU A 28 -9.00 -15.07 16.09
C LEU A 28 -9.34 -15.11 14.60
N LYS A 29 -10.63 -15.07 14.26
CA LYS A 29 -11.12 -15.03 12.88
C LYS A 29 -11.12 -13.60 12.34
N ILE A 30 -10.11 -13.28 11.53
CA ILE A 30 -9.93 -11.92 10.99
C ILE A 30 -10.39 -11.86 9.55
N LYS A 31 -11.01 -10.74 9.21
CA LYS A 31 -11.45 -10.44 7.86
C LYS A 31 -10.86 -9.10 7.42
N LEU A 32 -9.94 -9.13 6.46
CA LEU A 32 -9.37 -7.90 5.89
C LEU A 32 -10.25 -7.40 4.75
N ILE A 33 -10.43 -6.07 4.69
CA ILE A 33 -11.17 -5.39 3.63
C ILE A 33 -10.17 -4.51 2.89
N ALA A 34 -10.15 -4.59 1.56
CA ALA A 34 -9.27 -3.75 0.76
C ALA A 34 -9.64 -2.26 0.96
N PRO A 35 -8.65 -1.35 1.11
CA PRO A 35 -8.92 0.08 1.36
C PRO A 35 -9.82 0.74 0.29
N GLN A 36 -9.79 0.21 -0.94
CA GLN A 36 -10.63 0.68 -2.05
C GLN A 36 -12.12 0.52 -1.76
N TYR A 37 -12.51 -0.53 -1.03
CA TYR A 37 -13.91 -0.77 -0.65
C TYR A 37 -14.34 0.04 0.58
N VAL A 38 -13.39 0.51 1.39
CA VAL A 38 -13.67 1.35 2.56
C VAL A 38 -13.83 2.82 2.17
N LYS A 39 -13.07 3.28 1.16
CA LYS A 39 -13.02 4.68 0.71
C LYS A 39 -14.40 5.34 0.48
N PRO A 40 -15.41 4.70 -0.12
CA PRO A 40 -16.73 5.31 -0.32
C PRO A 40 -17.49 5.62 0.97
N PHE A 41 -17.12 4.98 2.10
CA PHE A 41 -17.79 5.12 3.38
C PHE A 41 -17.08 6.09 4.34
N VAL A 42 -15.90 6.60 3.96
CA VAL A 42 -15.14 7.56 4.77
C VAL A 42 -15.81 8.92 4.68
N LYS A 43 -16.25 9.45 5.83
CA LYS A 43 -16.84 10.80 5.93
C LYS A 43 -15.78 11.86 5.60
N ARG A 44 -16.23 13.05 5.18
CA ARG A 44 -15.41 14.15 4.62
C ARG A 44 -14.24 14.63 5.51
N GLN A 45 -14.19 14.23 6.78
CA GLN A 45 -13.11 14.52 7.73
C GLN A 45 -12.34 13.24 8.04
N LYS A 46 -11.02 13.28 7.82
CA LYS A 46 -10.13 12.16 8.13
C LYS A 46 -9.88 12.11 9.64
N ASN A 47 -10.51 11.16 10.31
CA ASN A 47 -10.33 10.87 11.73
C ASN A 47 -10.36 9.35 11.92
N ASP A 48 -9.60 8.83 12.88
CA ASP A 48 -9.54 7.39 13.18
C ASP A 48 -10.93 6.83 13.53
N ALA A 49 -11.77 7.62 14.20
CA ALA A 49 -13.16 7.25 14.49
C ALA A 49 -14.00 7.10 13.20
N ALA A 50 -13.85 8.03 12.25
CA ALA A 50 -14.56 7.97 10.97
C ALA A 50 -14.07 6.81 10.10
N ASP A 51 -12.77 6.49 10.15
CA ASP A 51 -12.19 5.33 9.48
C ASP A 51 -12.73 4.02 10.08
N ALA A 52 -12.82 3.92 11.40
CA ALA A 52 -13.38 2.75 12.08
C ALA A 52 -14.86 2.54 11.73
N GLU A 53 -15.67 3.60 11.75
CA GLU A 53 -17.07 3.56 11.31
C GLU A 53 -17.18 3.07 9.86
N ALA A 54 -16.36 3.63 8.96
CA ALA A 54 -16.35 3.25 7.55
C ALA A 54 -16.01 1.77 7.35
N ILE A 55 -15.06 1.24 8.12
CA ILE A 55 -14.69 -0.19 8.07
C ILE A 55 -15.85 -1.07 8.55
N VAL A 56 -16.52 -0.70 9.65
CA VAL A 56 -17.67 -1.47 10.18
C VAL A 56 -18.83 -1.45 9.19
N VAL A 57 -19.14 -0.28 8.61
CA VAL A 57 -20.20 -0.14 7.60
C VAL A 57 -19.87 -0.95 6.35
N ALA A 58 -18.61 -0.94 5.91
CA ALA A 58 -18.16 -1.78 4.80
C ALA A 58 -18.33 -3.27 5.13
N ALA A 59 -17.89 -3.72 6.30
CA ALA A 59 -17.95 -5.11 6.72
C ALA A 59 -19.38 -5.69 6.78
N GLN A 60 -20.38 -4.84 7.02
CA GLN A 60 -21.79 -5.23 7.08
C GLN A 60 -22.46 -5.38 5.70
N ARG A 61 -21.82 -4.93 4.61
CA ARG A 61 -22.41 -5.06 3.26
C ARG A 61 -22.41 -6.53 2.82
N PRO A 62 -23.53 -7.06 2.30
CA PRO A 62 -23.63 -8.45 1.87
C PRO A 62 -22.73 -8.77 0.66
N GLU A 63 -22.43 -7.76 -0.16
CA GLU A 63 -21.54 -7.87 -1.33
C GLU A 63 -20.05 -7.65 -0.97
N MET A 64 -19.71 -7.51 0.31
CA MET A 64 -18.35 -7.17 0.73
C MET A 64 -17.39 -8.32 0.46
N ARG A 65 -16.29 -8.01 -0.24
CA ARG A 65 -15.23 -8.97 -0.55
C ARG A 65 -14.09 -8.85 0.45
N PHE A 66 -13.81 -9.95 1.14
CA PHE A 66 -12.67 -10.05 2.04
C PHE A 66 -11.43 -10.57 1.31
N VAL A 67 -10.27 -10.08 1.73
CA VAL A 67 -8.97 -10.44 1.15
C VAL A 67 -8.18 -11.21 2.20
N PRO A 68 -7.52 -12.33 1.86
CA PRO A 68 -6.61 -12.98 2.79
C PRO A 68 -5.39 -12.10 3.09
N PRO A 69 -4.79 -12.18 4.29
CA PRO A 69 -3.53 -11.48 4.56
C PRO A 69 -2.44 -11.99 3.62
N GLU A 70 -1.67 -11.06 3.05
CA GLU A 70 -0.49 -11.39 2.24
C GLU A 70 0.51 -12.19 3.09
N ASN A 71 1.18 -13.17 2.46
CA ASN A 71 2.29 -13.86 3.08
C ASN A 71 3.48 -12.90 3.26
N GLU A 72 4.35 -13.17 4.23
CA GLU A 72 5.52 -12.36 4.52
C GLU A 72 6.47 -12.24 3.32
N GLU A 73 6.70 -13.34 2.59
CA GLU A 73 7.50 -13.30 1.35
C GLU A 73 6.84 -12.44 0.25
N GLN A 74 5.52 -12.51 0.11
CA GLN A 74 4.79 -11.71 -0.88
C GLN A 74 4.89 -10.21 -0.53
N GLN A 75 4.73 -9.89 0.75
CA GLN A 75 4.89 -8.54 1.28
C GLN A 75 6.33 -8.04 1.06
N ALA A 76 7.34 -8.86 1.34
CA ALA A 76 8.75 -8.50 1.12
C ALA A 76 9.06 -8.25 -0.36
N ARG A 77 8.59 -9.11 -1.27
CA ARG A 77 8.75 -8.93 -2.72
C ARG A 77 8.09 -7.64 -3.20
N ALA A 78 6.90 -7.33 -2.71
CA ALA A 78 6.19 -6.09 -3.05
C ALA A 78 6.96 -4.84 -2.57
N VAL A 79 7.57 -4.89 -1.38
CA VAL A 79 8.42 -3.81 -0.87
C VAL A 79 9.66 -3.62 -1.75
N LEU A 80 10.36 -4.71 -2.11
CA LEU A 80 11.53 -4.66 -2.98
C LEU A 80 11.19 -4.08 -4.35
N PHE A 81 10.07 -4.51 -4.95
CA PHE A 81 9.62 -4.02 -6.24
C PHE A 81 9.39 -2.50 -6.22
N ARG A 82 8.62 -2.01 -5.24
CA ARG A 82 8.33 -0.57 -5.09
C ARG A 82 9.58 0.24 -4.79
N ALA A 83 10.52 -0.30 -4.00
CA ALA A 83 11.79 0.34 -3.71
C ALA A 83 12.64 0.50 -5.00
N ARG A 84 12.75 -0.56 -5.80
CA ARG A 84 13.46 -0.53 -7.08
C ARG A 84 12.82 0.48 -8.04
N GLU A 85 11.51 0.44 -8.20
CA GLU A 85 10.75 1.35 -9.04
C GLU A 85 11.01 2.82 -8.65
N ARG A 86 10.95 3.12 -7.34
CA ARG A 86 11.25 4.45 -6.81
C ARG A 86 12.67 4.90 -7.14
N LEU A 87 13.68 4.03 -6.95
CA LEU A 87 15.07 4.36 -7.25
C LEU A 87 15.29 4.61 -8.75
N VAL A 88 14.66 3.82 -9.62
CA VAL A 88 14.74 4.01 -11.08
C VAL A 88 14.13 5.36 -11.48
N HIS A 89 12.98 5.73 -10.91
CA HIS A 89 12.37 7.04 -11.15
C HIS A 89 13.25 8.18 -10.64
N GLN A 90 13.73 8.10 -9.40
CA GLN A 90 14.62 9.12 -8.83
C GLN A 90 15.90 9.30 -9.64
N ARG A 91 16.52 8.20 -10.10
CA ARG A 91 17.68 8.26 -11.00
C ARG A 91 17.35 9.01 -12.29
N THR A 92 16.20 8.71 -12.88
CA THR A 92 15.76 9.33 -14.14
C THR A 92 15.45 10.82 -13.95
N GLU A 93 14.77 11.18 -12.86
CA GLU A 93 14.48 12.57 -12.48
C GLU A 93 15.77 13.36 -12.27
N LEU A 94 16.73 12.82 -11.51
CA LEU A 94 18.02 13.47 -11.27
C LEU A 94 18.83 13.65 -12.55
N SER A 95 18.89 12.63 -13.41
CA SER A 95 19.55 12.72 -14.72
C SER A 95 18.91 13.79 -15.62
N ASN A 96 17.57 13.88 -15.62
CA ASN A 96 16.87 14.90 -16.40
C ASN A 96 17.07 16.30 -15.83
N ALA A 97 17.05 16.46 -14.50
CA ALA A 97 17.34 17.73 -13.84
C ALA A 97 18.76 18.21 -14.16
N LEU A 98 19.76 17.32 -14.06
CA LEU A 98 21.14 17.63 -14.42
C LEU A 98 21.28 18.04 -15.89
N ARG A 99 20.64 17.31 -16.82
CA ARG A 99 20.65 17.66 -18.24
C ARG A 99 20.04 19.03 -18.49
N SER A 100 18.92 19.37 -17.83
CA SER A 100 18.30 20.68 -17.95
C SER A 100 19.27 21.80 -17.55
N VAL A 101 19.91 21.66 -16.38
CA VAL A 101 20.89 22.63 -15.88
C VAL A 101 22.06 22.76 -16.86
N LEU A 102 22.63 21.65 -17.34
CA LEU A 102 23.77 21.69 -18.27
C LEU A 102 23.41 22.32 -19.62
N CYS A 103 22.19 22.12 -20.11
CA CYS A 103 21.70 22.79 -21.31
C CYS A 103 21.62 24.32 -21.14
N GLU A 104 21.23 24.82 -19.96
CA GLU A 104 21.23 26.26 -19.67
C GLU A 104 22.63 26.89 -19.78
N TYR A 105 23.68 26.10 -19.47
CA TYR A 105 25.08 26.52 -19.60
C TYR A 105 25.72 26.16 -20.96
N GLY A 106 24.94 25.73 -21.95
CA GLY A 106 25.44 25.47 -23.31
C GLY A 106 26.11 24.10 -23.49
N HIS A 107 25.85 23.13 -22.62
CA HIS A 107 26.34 21.75 -22.72
C HIS A 107 25.19 20.78 -23.06
N PRO A 108 24.79 20.66 -24.35
CA PRO A 108 23.58 19.95 -24.77
C PRO A 108 23.65 18.41 -24.69
N ASN A 109 24.82 17.83 -24.43
CA ASN A 109 24.99 16.37 -24.36
C ASN A 109 26.01 15.93 -23.31
N PRO A 110 25.64 15.92 -22.01
CA PRO A 110 26.39 15.11 -21.05
C PRO A 110 26.09 13.64 -21.34
N LEU A 111 27.06 12.93 -21.92
CA LEU A 111 27.00 11.48 -22.10
C LEU A 111 26.98 10.79 -20.72
N LEU A 112 25.78 10.65 -20.14
CA LEU A 112 25.54 9.76 -19.00
C LEU A 112 25.23 8.35 -19.52
N HIS A 113 26.15 7.79 -20.31
CA HIS A 113 26.09 6.39 -20.72
C HIS A 113 27.22 5.63 -20.05
N HIS A 114 26.97 5.17 -18.83
CA HIS A 114 27.47 3.86 -18.42
C HIS A 114 26.23 3.04 -18.09
N ASN A 115 25.82 2.25 -19.08
CA ASN A 115 25.03 1.06 -18.82
C ASN A 115 25.88 0.21 -17.88
N ILE A 116 25.53 0.19 -16.59
CA ILE A 116 25.78 -0.98 -15.76
C ILE A 116 24.79 -2.00 -16.32
N ALA A 117 25.23 -2.72 -17.36
CA ALA A 117 24.61 -3.97 -17.71
C ALA A 117 24.83 -4.89 -16.52
N ASP A 118 23.74 -5.28 -15.87
CA ASP A 118 23.71 -6.35 -14.91
C ASP A 118 24.19 -7.63 -15.62
N GLU A 119 25.30 -8.22 -15.11
CA GLU A 119 25.74 -9.60 -15.38
C GLU A 119 25.10 -10.53 -14.33
#